data_AF-A0A423MBW8-F1
#
_entry.id   AF-A0A423MBW8-F1
#
_cell.length_a   1.000
_cell.length_b   1.000
_cell.length_c   1.000
_cell.angle_alpha   90.00
_cell.angle_beta   90.00
_cell.angle_gamma   90.00
#
_symmetry.space_group_name_H-M   'P 1'
#
loop_
_entity.id
_entity.type
_entity.pdbx_description
1 polymer ?
#
loop_
_entity_poly.entity_id
_entity_poly.type
_entity_poly.pdbx_seq_one_letter_code
_entity_poly.pdbx_strand_id
1 'polypeptide(L)'
;MTTSKKFDFFDTKGIALFLKENGYCVIKPQDHSVEAFRETAGKFGLIQFHTKSDEHGVVGGGEPINKDWQTFKDDYHGELSSDFFPHTDGSFLNGMVYVDGQATKVTPPKFVILQCISKPEFGGDNFLVDGQKIYNDLLANQADTLKILMARGSVAYCRDDLLSIDCAVFEQVTTDTLRIRYRYDSTAFIPEWANAAFNYIQNHYSTNENYITNISLEPGDILVMDNLRVLHARHKFVDGTMKRKVRRLWIADDSNTTYKNILDQSPVRRAMLPFQKYNIAQHEKTDHSFIEYTCGIHYHSNKSVLTSHKNPEMMAEQH
;
A
#
# COMPACT_ATOMS: atom_id res chain seq x y z
N MET A 1 21.53 -4.39 -12.38
CA MET A 1 20.91 -3.38 -13.27
C MET A 1 19.42 -3.36 -12.98
N THR A 2 18.91 -2.24 -12.50
CA THR A 2 17.49 -2.02 -12.24
C THR A 2 16.79 -1.73 -13.56
N THR A 3 15.92 -2.64 -14.00
CA THR A 3 15.17 -2.51 -15.25
C THR A 3 13.92 -1.66 -15.00
N SER A 4 14.00 -0.36 -15.30
CA SER A 4 12.79 0.46 -15.44
C SER A 4 12.27 0.34 -16.86
N LYS A 5 11.09 -0.27 -17.04
CA LYS A 5 10.39 -0.35 -18.33
C LYS A 5 9.22 0.63 -18.32
N LYS A 6 9.21 1.54 -19.30
CA LYS A 6 8.06 2.40 -19.59
C LYS A 6 7.25 1.76 -20.72
N PHE A 7 5.94 1.65 -20.53
CA PHE A 7 5.01 1.17 -21.55
C PHE A 7 4.41 2.37 -22.27
N ASP A 8 4.62 2.47 -23.59
CA ASP A 8 4.09 3.59 -24.39
C ASP A 8 2.57 3.48 -24.67
N PHE A 9 1.98 2.32 -24.37
CA PHE A 9 0.55 2.06 -24.46
C PHE A 9 0.15 0.98 -23.43
N PHE A 10 -1.15 0.82 -23.19
CA PHE A 10 -1.66 -0.15 -22.23
C PHE A 10 -1.62 -1.59 -22.80
N ASP A 11 -0.48 -2.26 -22.68
CA ASP A 11 -0.30 -3.68 -22.99
C ASP A 11 -0.65 -4.54 -21.77
N THR A 12 -1.89 -5.02 -21.68
CA THR A 12 -2.38 -5.79 -20.53
C THR A 12 -1.46 -6.96 -20.15
N LYS A 13 -0.99 -7.74 -21.15
CA LYS A 13 -0.17 -8.93 -20.88
C LYS A 13 1.24 -8.55 -20.48
N GLY A 14 1.86 -7.60 -21.20
CA GLY A 14 3.21 -7.14 -20.88
C GLY A 14 3.28 -6.43 -19.53
N ILE A 15 2.26 -5.65 -19.18
CA ILE A 15 2.15 -4.97 -17.89
C ILE A 15 1.98 -6.01 -16.77
N ALA A 16 1.09 -7.00 -16.93
CA ALA A 16 0.88 -8.03 -15.91
C ALA A 16 2.15 -8.85 -15.62
N LEU A 17 2.87 -9.24 -16.69
CA LEU A 17 4.14 -9.95 -16.55
C LEU A 17 5.19 -9.10 -15.83
N PHE A 18 5.31 -7.82 -16.21
CA PHE A 18 6.29 -6.92 -15.61
C PHE A 18 5.97 -6.60 -14.14
N LEU A 19 4.68 -6.43 -13.79
CA LEU A 19 4.22 -6.29 -12.41
C LEU A 19 4.55 -7.54 -11.59
N LYS A 20 4.36 -8.74 -12.13
CA LYS A 20 4.72 -9.99 -11.45
C LYS A 20 6.20 -10.06 -11.10
N GLU A 21 7.05 -9.62 -12.01
CA GLU A 21 8.49 -9.62 -11.78
C GLU A 21 8.93 -8.53 -10.80
N ASN A 22 8.36 -7.32 -10.91
CA ASN A 22 8.94 -6.11 -10.29
C ASN A 22 8.06 -5.44 -9.23
N GLY A 23 6.77 -5.76 -9.16
CA GLY A 23 5.79 -5.14 -8.25
C GLY A 23 5.38 -3.72 -8.64
N TYR A 24 5.83 -3.19 -9.78
CA TYR A 24 5.45 -1.88 -10.29
C TYR A 24 5.52 -1.84 -11.82
N CYS A 25 4.94 -0.81 -12.44
CA CYS A 25 5.18 -0.46 -13.84
C CYS A 25 5.02 1.05 -14.07
N VAL A 26 5.60 1.55 -15.16
CA VAL A 26 5.40 2.94 -15.60
C VAL A 26 4.72 2.93 -16.96
N ILE A 27 3.64 3.69 -17.10
CA ILE A 27 2.81 3.76 -18.31
C ILE A 27 2.77 5.20 -18.78
N LYS A 28 2.96 5.41 -20.08
CA LYS A 28 2.66 6.69 -20.73
C LYS A 28 1.20 6.65 -21.20
N PRO A 29 0.32 7.50 -20.65
CA PRO A 29 -1.04 7.62 -21.14
C PRO A 29 -1.07 8.30 -22.51
N GLN A 30 -2.24 8.24 -23.15
CA GLN A 30 -2.51 8.92 -24.44
C GLN A 30 -2.35 10.45 -24.34
N ASP A 31 -2.65 11.02 -23.18
CA ASP A 31 -2.49 12.45 -22.87
C ASP A 31 -2.30 12.66 -21.34
N HIS A 32 -2.05 13.90 -20.91
CA HIS A 32 -1.73 14.25 -19.52
C HIS A 32 -2.97 14.63 -18.68
N SER A 33 -4.17 14.40 -19.21
CA SER A 33 -5.43 14.76 -18.56
C SER A 33 -5.71 13.91 -17.31
N VAL A 34 -6.65 14.37 -16.49
CA VAL A 34 -7.10 13.59 -15.33
C VAL A 34 -7.99 12.42 -15.78
N GLU A 35 -8.67 12.57 -16.92
CA GLU A 35 -9.49 11.55 -17.55
C GLU A 35 -8.63 10.36 -18.00
N ALA A 36 -7.52 10.62 -18.70
CA ALA A 36 -6.59 9.56 -19.11
C ALA A 36 -5.94 8.86 -17.91
N PHE A 37 -5.67 9.60 -16.83
CA PHE A 37 -5.19 9.02 -15.57
C PHE A 37 -6.22 8.08 -14.94
N ARG A 38 -7.48 8.51 -14.85
CA ARG A 38 -8.59 7.72 -14.30
C ARG A 38 -8.87 6.49 -15.14
N GLU A 39 -8.91 6.63 -16.46
CA GLU A 39 -9.13 5.51 -17.38
C GLU A 39 -8.02 4.45 -17.24
N THR A 40 -6.76 4.90 -17.15
CA THR A 40 -5.62 4.00 -16.94
C THR A 40 -5.72 3.31 -15.58
N ALA A 41 -6.05 4.05 -14.51
CA ALA A 41 -6.19 3.51 -13.16
C ALA A 41 -7.34 2.49 -13.04
N GLY A 42 -8.47 2.76 -13.70
CA GLY A 42 -9.65 1.88 -13.69
C GLY A 42 -9.40 0.50 -14.29
N LYS A 43 -8.36 0.34 -15.12
CA LYS A 43 -7.94 -0.98 -15.66
C LYS A 43 -7.29 -1.88 -14.59
N PHE A 44 -6.98 -1.35 -13.40
CA PHE A 44 -6.38 -2.11 -12.30
C PHE A 44 -7.40 -2.56 -11.23
N GLY A 45 -8.64 -2.05 -11.29
CA GLY A 45 -9.71 -2.42 -10.37
C GLY A 45 -10.60 -1.23 -9.97
N LEU A 46 -11.44 -1.46 -8.97
CA LEU A 46 -12.33 -0.44 -8.43
C LEU A 46 -11.55 0.61 -7.63
N ILE A 47 -11.89 1.88 -7.82
CA ILE A 47 -11.24 2.99 -7.11
C ILE A 47 -11.67 2.98 -5.64
N GLN A 48 -10.70 2.97 -4.73
CA GLN A 48 -10.91 3.23 -3.31
C GLN A 48 -10.66 4.71 -3.02
N PHE A 49 -11.62 5.37 -2.39
CA PHE A 49 -11.57 6.80 -2.14
C PHE A 49 -10.63 7.09 -0.97
N HIS A 50 -10.12 8.32 -0.93
CA HIS A 50 -9.38 8.85 0.19
C HIS A 50 -10.15 10.03 0.77
N THR A 51 -9.96 10.31 2.06
CA THR A 51 -10.51 11.51 2.72
C THR A 51 -10.17 12.85 2.06
N LYS A 52 -9.21 12.87 1.13
CA LYS A 52 -8.70 14.05 0.42
C LYS A 52 -8.97 13.98 -1.07
N SER A 53 -9.67 12.95 -1.55
CA SER A 53 -9.97 12.84 -2.97
C SER A 53 -11.10 13.78 -3.36
N ASP A 54 -11.14 14.12 -4.64
CA ASP A 54 -12.35 14.63 -5.26
C ASP A 54 -13.46 13.55 -5.33
N GLU A 55 -14.58 13.92 -5.96
CA GLU A 55 -15.74 13.04 -6.20
C GLU A 55 -15.44 11.82 -7.10
N HIS A 56 -14.24 11.76 -7.68
CA HIS A 56 -13.78 10.68 -8.54
C HIS A 56 -12.65 9.85 -7.91
N GLY A 57 -12.32 10.09 -6.64
CA GLY A 57 -11.27 9.36 -5.93
C GLY A 57 -9.86 9.89 -6.17
N VAL A 58 -9.67 10.92 -7.00
CA VAL A 58 -8.35 11.48 -7.31
C VAL A 58 -7.90 12.42 -6.19
N VAL A 59 -6.69 12.18 -5.67
CA VAL A 59 -6.03 13.06 -4.69
C VAL A 59 -4.95 13.89 -5.40
N GLY A 60 -4.89 15.19 -5.12
CA GLY A 60 -3.83 16.08 -5.62
C GLY A 60 -4.14 16.69 -6.99
N GLY A 61 -3.10 17.24 -7.62
CA GLY A 61 -3.19 17.95 -8.91
C GLY A 61 -3.82 19.35 -8.90
N GLY A 62 -4.34 19.79 -7.76
CA GLY A 62 -4.81 21.14 -7.48
C GLY A 62 -4.36 21.62 -6.10
N GLU A 63 -4.96 22.69 -5.60
CA GLU A 63 -4.81 23.06 -4.19
C GLU A 63 -5.41 21.97 -3.28
N PRO A 64 -4.80 21.66 -2.12
CA PRO A 64 -5.33 20.65 -1.22
C PRO A 64 -6.79 20.94 -0.84
N ILE A 65 -7.67 19.97 -1.07
CA ILE A 65 -9.13 20.09 -0.78
C ILE A 65 -9.36 20.30 0.73
N ASN A 66 -8.53 19.70 1.57
CA ASN A 66 -8.51 19.91 3.02
C ASN A 66 -7.17 20.51 3.45
N LYS A 67 -7.18 21.54 4.31
CA LYS A 67 -6.01 22.22 4.87
C LYS A 67 -5.62 21.80 6.29
N ASP A 68 -6.33 20.85 6.90
CA ASP A 68 -6.05 20.34 8.26
C ASP A 68 -4.61 19.86 8.42
N TRP A 69 -3.98 19.39 7.33
CA TRP A 69 -2.57 19.00 7.31
C TRP A 69 -1.61 20.12 7.72
N GLN A 70 -2.01 21.39 7.60
CA GLN A 70 -1.18 22.52 8.02
C GLN A 70 -0.98 22.54 9.53
N THR A 71 -1.97 22.06 10.27
CA THR A 71 -1.93 21.93 11.74
C THR A 71 -1.19 20.66 12.17
N PHE A 72 -1.22 19.60 11.35
CA PHE A 72 -0.65 18.29 11.66
C PHE A 72 0.43 17.87 10.65
N LYS A 73 1.38 18.75 10.33
CA LYS A 73 2.34 18.54 9.23
C LYS A 73 3.08 17.19 9.28
N ASP A 74 3.40 16.74 10.49
CA ASP A 74 4.11 15.48 10.74
C ASP A 74 3.28 14.25 10.32
N ASP A 75 1.95 14.34 10.29
CA ASP A 75 1.06 13.26 9.83
C ASP A 75 0.86 13.25 8.30
N TYR A 76 1.45 14.22 7.61
CA TYR A 76 1.24 14.51 6.18
C TYR A 76 2.54 14.74 5.40
N HIS A 77 3.56 13.92 5.66
CA HIS A 77 4.86 13.95 4.94
C HIS A 77 4.76 13.98 3.41
N GLY A 78 3.70 13.40 2.83
CA GLY A 78 3.46 13.44 1.38
C GLY A 78 3.28 14.85 0.80
N GLU A 79 2.89 15.83 1.62
CA GLU A 79 2.68 17.24 1.23
C GLU A 79 3.95 18.10 1.43
N LEU A 80 4.96 17.56 2.12
CA LEU A 80 6.19 18.28 2.45
C LEU A 80 7.23 18.13 1.33
N SER A 81 8.25 18.99 1.33
CA SER A 81 9.38 18.90 0.40
C SER A 81 10.55 18.06 0.92
N SER A 82 10.52 17.64 2.19
CA SER A 82 11.51 16.74 2.80
C SER A 82 11.50 15.35 2.13
N ASP A 83 12.46 14.50 2.50
CA ASP A 83 12.37 13.08 2.16
C ASP A 83 11.05 12.49 2.69
N PHE A 84 10.48 11.57 1.92
CA PHE A 84 9.37 10.74 2.36
C PHE A 84 9.84 9.29 2.33
N PHE A 85 10.03 8.70 3.51
CA PHE A 85 10.64 7.39 3.67
C PHE A 85 9.80 6.25 3.07
N PRO A 86 10.41 5.08 2.77
CA PRO A 86 9.70 3.92 2.25
C PRO A 86 8.49 3.52 3.09
N HIS A 87 7.33 3.45 2.45
CA HIS A 87 6.08 3.08 3.09
C HIS A 87 5.08 2.42 2.13
N THR A 88 4.09 1.76 2.71
CA THR A 88 2.85 1.37 2.03
C THR A 88 1.72 2.32 2.42
N ASP A 89 0.88 2.66 1.45
CA ASP A 89 -0.24 3.57 1.64
C ASP A 89 -1.42 2.86 2.32
N GLY A 90 -2.22 3.60 3.09
CA GLY A 90 -3.41 3.07 3.75
C GLY A 90 -3.15 2.12 4.93
N SER A 91 -1.93 2.06 5.48
CA SER A 91 -1.57 1.15 6.59
C SER A 91 -2.43 1.27 7.87
N PHE A 92 -3.16 2.37 8.04
CA PHE A 92 -4.13 2.58 9.13
C PHE A 92 -5.54 2.04 8.82
N LEU A 93 -5.80 1.55 7.60
CA LEU A 93 -7.09 1.01 7.20
C LEU A 93 -7.25 -0.44 7.64
N ASN A 94 -8.24 -0.67 8.50
CA ASN A 94 -8.70 -1.99 8.93
C ASN A 94 -10.11 -1.85 9.57
N GLY A 95 -11.14 -1.69 8.74
CA GLY A 95 -12.50 -1.37 9.22
C GLY A 95 -13.60 -1.88 8.32
N MET A 96 -14.77 -1.24 8.38
CA MET A 96 -15.92 -1.56 7.54
C MET A 96 -16.46 -0.32 6.82
N VAL A 97 -16.70 -0.46 5.52
CA VAL A 97 -17.42 0.51 4.68
C VAL A 97 -18.74 -0.09 4.23
N TYR A 98 -19.67 0.74 3.74
CA TYR A 98 -20.93 0.26 3.19
C TYR A 98 -20.92 0.40 1.67
N VAL A 99 -20.96 -0.74 0.99
CA VAL A 99 -21.07 -0.81 -0.46
C VAL A 99 -22.41 -1.50 -0.75
N ASP A 100 -23.29 -0.82 -1.48
CA ASP A 100 -24.64 -1.30 -1.83
C ASP A 100 -25.45 -1.82 -0.63
N GLY A 101 -25.36 -1.11 0.50
CA GLY A 101 -26.06 -1.45 1.74
C GLY A 101 -25.45 -2.60 2.54
N GLN A 102 -24.32 -3.18 2.09
CA GLN A 102 -23.61 -4.24 2.80
C GLN A 102 -22.34 -3.71 3.48
N ALA A 103 -22.15 -4.06 4.76
CA ALA A 103 -20.90 -3.78 5.44
C ALA A 103 -19.80 -4.67 4.85
N THR A 104 -18.77 -4.06 4.29
CA THR A 104 -17.66 -4.72 3.60
C THR A 104 -16.36 -4.31 4.27
N LYS A 105 -15.42 -5.24 4.39
CA LYS A 105 -14.09 -4.94 4.94
C LYS A 105 -13.38 -3.90 4.08
N VAL A 106 -12.79 -2.88 4.72
CA VAL A 106 -11.82 -2.00 4.09
C VAL A 106 -10.43 -2.29 4.64
N THR A 107 -9.48 -2.45 3.72
CA THR A 107 -8.06 -2.73 3.95
C THR A 107 -7.20 -1.69 3.26
N PRO A 108 -5.87 -1.70 3.45
CA PRO A 108 -4.97 -0.91 2.61
C PRO A 108 -5.22 -1.25 1.12
N PRO A 109 -5.13 -0.27 0.21
CA PRO A 109 -5.40 -0.49 -1.20
C PRO A 109 -4.39 -1.47 -1.83
N LYS A 110 -4.82 -2.26 -2.82
CA LYS A 110 -3.93 -3.21 -3.51
C LYS A 110 -2.99 -2.54 -4.51
N PHE A 111 -3.41 -1.42 -5.08
CA PHE A 111 -2.55 -0.57 -5.89
C PHE A 111 -2.56 0.88 -5.42
N VAL A 112 -1.42 1.52 -5.55
CA VAL A 112 -1.26 2.97 -5.52
C VAL A 112 -0.78 3.40 -6.88
N ILE A 113 -1.50 4.36 -7.47
CA ILE A 113 -1.24 4.84 -8.83
C ILE A 113 -0.97 6.33 -8.75
N LEU A 114 0.19 6.76 -9.27
CA LEU A 114 0.64 8.15 -9.29
C LEU A 114 0.79 8.66 -10.72
N GLN A 115 0.30 9.85 -11.03
CA GLN A 115 0.62 10.54 -12.28
C GLN A 115 1.44 11.79 -11.99
N CYS A 116 2.57 11.96 -12.68
CA CYS A 116 3.33 13.20 -12.63
C CYS A 116 2.61 14.29 -13.44
N ILE A 117 2.30 15.43 -12.82
CA ILE A 117 1.78 16.61 -13.53
C ILE A 117 2.92 17.57 -13.83
N SER A 118 3.78 17.80 -12.84
CA SER A 118 4.95 18.67 -12.97
C SER A 118 6.05 18.26 -12.00
N LYS A 119 7.29 18.48 -12.43
CA LYS A 119 8.50 18.18 -11.65
C LYS A 119 8.94 19.41 -10.84
N PRO A 120 9.61 19.21 -9.70
CA PRO A 120 10.33 20.28 -9.02
C PRO A 120 11.56 20.71 -9.84
N GLU A 121 12.23 21.78 -9.43
CA GLU A 121 13.49 22.21 -10.06
C GLU A 121 14.64 21.24 -9.75
N PHE A 122 14.68 20.72 -8.50
CA PHE A 122 15.70 19.77 -8.06
C PHE A 122 15.10 18.63 -7.23
N GLY A 123 15.60 17.41 -7.41
CA GLY A 123 15.24 16.22 -6.61
C GLY A 123 13.81 15.73 -6.87
N GLY A 124 13.20 15.11 -5.86
CA GLY A 124 11.79 14.70 -5.92
C GLY A 124 11.49 13.45 -6.75
N ASP A 125 12.54 12.78 -7.23
CA ASP A 125 12.46 11.44 -7.82
C ASP A 125 11.88 10.46 -6.81
N ASN A 126 11.10 9.51 -7.33
CA ASN A 126 10.55 8.43 -6.52
C ASN A 126 11.57 7.31 -6.46
N PHE A 127 11.52 6.52 -5.40
CA PHE A 127 12.23 5.26 -5.35
C PHE A 127 11.38 4.21 -4.65
N LEU A 128 11.60 2.96 -5.06
CA LEU A 128 10.82 1.82 -4.64
C LEU A 128 11.71 0.83 -3.92
N VAL A 129 11.18 0.17 -2.89
CA VAL A 129 11.85 -0.92 -2.19
C VAL A 129 11.01 -2.18 -2.33
N ASP A 130 11.61 -3.26 -2.86
CA ASP A 130 10.88 -4.50 -3.16
C ASP A 130 10.70 -5.37 -1.90
N GLY A 131 9.49 -5.38 -1.34
CA GLY A 131 9.16 -6.19 -0.17
C GLY A 131 9.26 -7.69 -0.40
N GLN A 132 9.15 -8.19 -1.64
CA GLN A 132 9.40 -9.61 -1.94
C GLN A 132 10.88 -9.95 -1.71
N LYS A 133 11.80 -9.07 -2.12
CA LYS A 133 13.23 -9.26 -1.89
C LYS A 133 13.56 -9.19 -0.40
N ILE A 134 12.97 -8.24 0.33
CA ILE A 134 13.13 -8.14 1.78
C ILE A 134 12.66 -9.43 2.45
N TYR A 135 11.44 -9.89 2.13
CA TYR A 135 10.88 -11.11 2.70
C TYR A 135 11.76 -12.33 2.43
N ASN A 136 12.21 -12.52 1.18
CA ASN A 136 13.07 -13.65 0.81
C ASN A 136 14.42 -13.62 1.53
N ASP A 137 15.02 -12.43 1.68
CA ASP A 137 16.29 -12.27 2.39
C ASP A 137 16.14 -12.54 3.89
N LEU A 138 15.11 -11.98 4.52
CA LEU A 138 14.80 -12.25 5.93
C LEU A 138 14.51 -13.74 6.17
N LEU A 139 13.79 -14.39 5.25
CA LEU A 139 13.51 -15.82 5.34
C LEU A 139 14.78 -16.67 5.28
N ALA A 140 15.73 -16.29 4.42
CA ALA A 140 16.98 -17.02 4.25
C ALA A 140 17.99 -16.75 5.37
N ASN A 141 18.07 -15.50 5.85
CA ASN A 141 19.20 -15.02 6.62
C ASN A 141 18.85 -14.51 8.03
N GLN A 142 17.57 -14.21 8.31
CA GLN A 142 17.13 -13.56 9.55
C GLN A 142 15.75 -14.09 10.01
N ALA A 143 15.61 -15.42 10.09
CA ALA A 143 14.32 -16.08 10.34
C ALA A 143 13.65 -15.65 11.66
N ASP A 144 14.43 -15.37 12.72
CA ASP A 144 13.89 -14.89 14.00
C ASP A 144 13.31 -13.46 13.88
N THR A 145 14.00 -12.57 13.17
CA THR A 145 13.49 -11.23 12.85
C THR A 145 12.22 -11.33 12.01
N LEU A 146 12.19 -12.22 11.00
CA LEU A 146 11.00 -12.44 10.18
C LEU A 146 9.81 -12.93 11.03
N LYS A 147 10.05 -13.88 11.95
CA LYS A 147 9.02 -14.40 12.83
C LYS A 147 8.36 -13.30 13.67
N ILE A 148 9.15 -12.35 14.18
CA ILE A 148 8.65 -11.18 14.90
C ILE A 148 7.83 -10.28 13.96
N LEU A 149 8.36 -10.00 12.77
CA LEU A 149 7.70 -9.13 11.77
C LEU A 149 6.39 -9.72 11.22
N MET A 150 6.22 -11.05 11.28
CA MET A 150 4.99 -11.76 10.91
C MET A 150 4.01 -11.91 12.09
N ALA A 151 4.44 -11.65 13.33
CA ALA A 151 3.59 -11.79 14.50
C ALA A 151 2.58 -10.65 14.57
N ARG A 152 1.31 -11.00 14.78
CA ARG A 152 0.24 -10.03 15.04
C ARG A 152 0.53 -9.25 16.31
N GLY A 153 0.29 -7.94 16.28
CA GLY A 153 0.62 -7.03 17.36
C GLY A 153 2.07 -6.52 17.32
N SER A 154 2.88 -6.89 16.33
CA SER A 154 4.23 -6.34 16.17
C SER A 154 4.22 -4.87 15.73
N VAL A 155 3.09 -4.38 15.20
CA VAL A 155 2.90 -2.97 14.86
C VAL A 155 1.42 -2.59 14.95
N ALA A 156 1.15 -1.33 15.27
CA ALA A 156 -0.13 -0.67 15.13
C ALA A 156 0.04 0.62 14.33
N TYR A 157 -1.02 1.05 13.64
CA TYR A 157 -1.02 2.29 12.86
C TYR A 157 -2.16 3.19 13.33
N CYS A 158 -1.83 4.45 13.60
CA CYS A 158 -2.80 5.46 14.03
C CYS A 158 -2.63 6.72 13.18
N ARG A 159 -3.71 7.18 12.56
CA ARG A 159 -3.73 8.44 11.81
C ARG A 159 -5.14 9.00 11.80
N ASP A 160 -5.26 10.31 12.05
CA ASP A 160 -6.53 11.01 12.14
C ASP A 160 -7.48 10.30 13.15
N ASP A 161 -8.67 9.91 12.71
CA ASP A 161 -9.69 9.17 13.47
C ASP A 161 -9.64 7.65 13.24
N LEU A 162 -8.54 7.15 12.64
CA LEU A 162 -8.36 5.73 12.30
C LEU A 162 -7.26 5.07 13.11
N LEU A 163 -7.57 3.85 13.57
CA LEU A 163 -6.68 3.01 14.33
C LEU A 163 -6.74 1.58 13.80
N SER A 164 -5.56 1.02 13.47
CA SER A 164 -5.38 -0.39 13.13
C SER A 164 -4.41 -1.02 14.12
N ILE A 165 -4.96 -1.75 15.10
CA ILE A 165 -4.19 -2.52 16.10
C ILE A 165 -3.96 -3.96 15.65
N ASP A 166 -3.08 -4.66 16.37
CA ASP A 166 -2.80 -6.10 16.19
C ASP A 166 -2.37 -6.49 14.77
N CYS A 167 -1.68 -5.57 14.08
CA CYS A 167 -1.14 -5.77 12.75
C CYS A 167 0.20 -6.52 12.81
N ALA A 168 0.62 -7.04 11.67
CA ALA A 168 1.99 -7.48 11.44
C ALA A 168 2.62 -6.63 10.33
N VAL A 169 3.95 -6.64 10.22
CA VAL A 169 4.64 -6.02 9.09
C VAL A 169 4.47 -6.88 7.84
N PHE A 170 4.63 -8.20 7.96
CA PHE A 170 4.29 -9.15 6.90
C PHE A 170 3.01 -9.90 7.29
N GLU A 171 1.89 -9.53 6.67
CA GLU A 171 0.57 -10.08 7.00
C GLU A 171 0.12 -11.09 5.97
N GLN A 172 -0.35 -12.24 6.42
CA GLN A 172 -0.95 -13.22 5.53
C GLN A 172 -2.30 -12.74 5.00
N VAL A 173 -2.44 -12.69 3.67
CA VAL A 173 -3.66 -12.31 2.96
C VAL A 173 -4.42 -13.56 2.50
N THR A 174 -3.71 -14.51 1.90
CA THR A 174 -4.23 -15.83 1.48
C THR A 174 -3.26 -16.93 1.89
N THR A 175 -3.51 -18.19 1.50
CA THR A 175 -2.58 -19.30 1.75
C THR A 175 -1.19 -19.07 1.17
N ASP A 176 -1.08 -18.36 0.04
CA ASP A 176 0.17 -18.24 -0.73
C ASP A 176 0.59 -16.78 -0.98
N THR A 177 -0.15 -15.83 -0.41
CA THR A 177 0.11 -14.39 -0.55
C THR A 177 0.22 -13.72 0.81
N LEU A 178 1.29 -12.96 0.99
CA LEU A 178 1.47 -12.00 2.08
C LEU A 178 1.32 -10.57 1.54
N ARG A 179 1.07 -9.62 2.42
CA ARG A 179 1.33 -8.21 2.18
C ARG A 179 2.38 -7.68 3.12
N ILE A 180 3.16 -6.70 2.66
CA ILE A 180 3.91 -5.83 3.55
C ILE A 180 3.04 -4.63 3.95
N ARG A 181 2.98 -4.34 5.25
CA ARG A 181 2.34 -3.15 5.81
C ARG A 181 3.39 -2.44 6.64
N TYR A 182 3.98 -1.37 6.10
CA TYR A 182 5.12 -0.70 6.71
C TYR A 182 5.04 0.81 6.54
N ARG A 183 5.32 1.55 7.62
CA ARG A 183 5.59 2.99 7.59
C ARG A 183 6.65 3.32 8.62
N TYR A 184 7.65 4.10 8.24
CA TYR A 184 8.67 4.58 9.17
C TYR A 184 8.46 6.08 9.46
N ASP A 185 7.38 6.37 10.20
CA ASP A 185 6.98 7.73 10.59
C ASP A 185 6.20 7.70 11.93
N SER A 186 5.75 8.86 12.41
CA SER A 186 5.02 9.03 13.68
C SER A 186 3.68 8.29 13.75
N THR A 187 3.18 7.75 12.63
CA THR A 187 1.90 7.04 12.59
C THR A 187 2.04 5.55 12.93
N ALA A 188 3.27 5.03 12.97
CA ALA A 188 3.57 3.65 13.34
C ALA A 188 3.94 3.53 14.82
N PHE A 189 3.25 2.63 15.52
CA PHE A 189 3.46 2.34 16.93
C PHE A 189 3.90 0.89 17.07
N ILE A 190 5.04 0.66 17.74
CA ILE A 190 5.63 -0.66 17.89
C ILE A 190 5.78 -0.99 19.39
N PRO A 191 5.40 -2.20 19.84
CA PRO A 191 5.70 -2.62 21.19
C PRO A 191 7.20 -2.89 21.33
N GLU A 192 7.70 -2.77 22.57
CA GLU A 192 9.13 -2.91 22.86
C GLU A 192 9.73 -4.22 22.34
N TRP A 193 9.00 -5.33 22.45
CA TRP A 193 9.47 -6.64 21.99
C TRP A 193 9.66 -6.75 20.47
N ALA A 194 9.02 -5.89 19.68
CA ALA A 194 9.13 -5.87 18.22
C ALA A 194 10.09 -4.78 17.71
N ASN A 195 10.55 -3.89 18.57
CA ASN A 195 11.29 -2.68 18.23
C ASN A 195 12.53 -2.97 17.35
N ALA A 196 13.40 -3.88 17.81
CA ALA A 196 14.61 -4.23 17.08
C ALA A 196 14.32 -4.81 15.68
N ALA A 197 13.30 -5.65 15.56
CA ALA A 197 12.93 -6.27 14.29
C ALA A 197 12.32 -5.25 13.31
N PHE A 198 11.48 -4.34 13.80
CA PHE A 198 10.91 -3.27 12.98
C PHE A 198 11.99 -2.32 12.44
N ASN A 199 12.93 -1.92 13.32
CA ASN A 199 14.06 -1.07 12.95
C ASN A 199 15.06 -1.78 12.04
N TYR A 200 15.11 -3.11 12.07
CA TYR A 200 15.94 -3.89 11.15
C TYR A 200 15.61 -3.56 9.68
N ILE A 201 14.33 -3.41 9.33
CA ILE A 201 13.93 -3.06 7.97
C ILE A 201 14.51 -1.72 7.55
N GLN A 202 14.37 -0.71 8.41
CA GLN A 202 14.88 0.63 8.15
C GLN A 202 16.39 0.64 7.98
N ASN A 203 17.11 -0.06 8.86
CA ASN A 203 18.56 -0.02 8.94
C ASN A 203 19.25 -0.82 7.83
N HIS A 204 18.61 -1.90 7.33
CA HIS A 204 19.24 -2.82 6.39
C HIS A 204 18.68 -2.76 4.96
N TYR A 205 17.44 -2.30 4.77
CA TYR A 205 16.76 -2.36 3.47
C TYR A 205 16.31 -0.99 2.94
N SER A 206 15.75 -0.12 3.77
CA SER A 206 15.11 1.13 3.31
C SER A 206 16.03 2.10 2.56
N THR A 207 17.34 2.02 2.79
CA THR A 207 18.36 2.86 2.14
C THR A 207 19.39 2.05 1.35
N ASN A 208 19.19 0.74 1.21
CA ASN A 208 20.15 -0.17 0.59
C ASN A 208 19.93 -0.26 -0.92
N GLU A 209 20.92 0.16 -1.71
CA GLU A 209 20.85 0.21 -3.17
C GLU A 209 20.52 -1.15 -3.83
N ASN A 210 20.82 -2.26 -3.16
CA ASN A 210 20.49 -3.60 -3.68
C ASN A 210 18.97 -3.90 -3.69
N TYR A 211 18.19 -3.16 -2.89
CA TYR A 211 16.75 -3.30 -2.76
C TYR A 211 16.00 -2.13 -3.41
N ILE A 212 16.70 -1.04 -3.68
CA ILE A 212 16.12 0.20 -4.21
C ILE A 212 16.05 0.18 -5.73
N THR A 213 14.92 0.62 -6.26
CA THR A 213 14.74 0.97 -7.67
C THR A 213 14.35 2.44 -7.80
N ASN A 214 15.23 3.25 -8.38
CA ASN A 214 14.97 4.67 -8.64
C ASN A 214 14.03 4.84 -9.83
N ILE A 215 13.01 5.68 -9.68
CA ILE A 215 11.97 5.96 -10.66
C ILE A 215 11.86 7.46 -10.89
N SER A 216 12.32 7.89 -12.07
CA SER A 216 12.08 9.25 -12.55
C SER A 216 10.89 9.28 -13.51
N LEU A 217 9.95 10.18 -13.23
CA LEU A 217 8.71 10.37 -13.98
C LEU A 217 8.78 11.70 -14.72
N GLU A 218 8.45 11.67 -16.01
CA GLU A 218 8.18 12.87 -16.79
C GLU A 218 6.71 13.29 -16.62
N PRO A 219 6.37 14.58 -16.81
CA PRO A 219 4.98 15.01 -16.85
C PRO A 219 4.16 14.14 -17.79
N GLY A 220 3.04 13.61 -17.30
CA GLY A 220 2.19 12.65 -18.00
C GLY A 220 2.40 11.20 -17.56
N ASP A 221 3.63 10.79 -17.20
CA ASP A 221 3.93 9.40 -16.80
C ASP A 221 3.06 8.97 -15.61
N ILE A 222 2.56 7.73 -15.68
CA ILE A 222 1.77 7.06 -14.64
C ILE A 222 2.60 5.92 -14.04
N LEU A 223 2.91 6.00 -12.75
CA LEU A 223 3.52 4.93 -11.96
C LEU A 223 2.42 4.14 -11.25
N VAL A 224 2.35 2.84 -11.55
CA VAL A 224 1.47 1.88 -10.87
C VAL A 224 2.32 1.02 -9.94
N MET A 225 1.92 0.87 -8.68
CA MET A 225 2.66 0.10 -7.68
C MET A 225 1.72 -0.89 -6.99
N ASP A 226 2.14 -2.15 -6.93
CA ASP A 226 1.57 -3.16 -6.06
C ASP A 226 1.84 -2.75 -4.61
N ASN A 227 0.85 -2.14 -3.97
CA ASN A 227 0.98 -1.59 -2.62
C ASN A 227 0.95 -2.69 -1.53
N LEU A 228 0.70 -3.95 -1.91
CA LEU A 228 0.84 -5.09 -1.00
C LEU A 228 2.27 -5.65 -1.02
N ARG A 229 3.11 -5.27 -1.99
CA ARG A 229 4.50 -5.75 -2.12
C ARG A 229 5.54 -4.66 -2.03
N VAL A 230 5.33 -3.53 -2.68
CA VAL A 230 6.34 -2.50 -2.91
C VAL A 230 6.14 -1.35 -1.93
N LEU A 231 7.21 -1.00 -1.20
CA LEU A 231 7.25 0.25 -0.47
C LEU A 231 7.68 1.34 -1.45
N HIS A 232 7.05 2.51 -1.34
CA HIS A 232 7.38 3.65 -2.17
C HIS A 232 7.84 4.83 -1.31
N ALA A 233 8.70 5.65 -1.91
CA ALA A 233 9.37 6.75 -1.25
C ALA A 233 9.67 7.86 -2.25
N ARG A 234 10.08 9.00 -1.71
CA ARG A 234 10.46 10.17 -2.51
C ARG A 234 11.65 10.87 -1.88
N HIS A 235 12.62 11.24 -2.71
CA HIS A 235 13.71 12.11 -2.26
C HIS A 235 13.23 13.53 -2.02
N LYS A 236 13.89 14.24 -1.11
CA LYS A 236 13.69 15.68 -0.90
C LYS A 236 13.76 16.45 -2.22
N PHE A 237 13.00 17.53 -2.31
CA PHE A 237 13.00 18.39 -3.50
C PHE A 237 12.98 19.87 -3.15
N VAL A 238 13.29 20.68 -4.17
CA VAL A 238 13.16 22.13 -4.13
C VAL A 238 12.34 22.55 -5.35
N ASP A 239 11.21 23.22 -5.09
CA ASP A 239 10.40 23.82 -6.14
C ASP A 239 11.09 25.08 -6.67
N GLY A 240 10.95 25.31 -7.98
CA GLY A 240 11.41 26.52 -8.65
C GLY A 240 10.22 27.33 -9.15
N THR A 241 10.26 27.73 -10.42
CA THR A 241 9.13 28.36 -11.11
C THR A 241 7.93 27.41 -11.22
N MET A 242 8.20 26.11 -11.33
CA MET A 242 7.21 25.04 -11.28
C MET A 242 7.29 24.32 -9.94
N LYS A 243 6.11 24.02 -9.38
CA LYS A 243 5.98 23.17 -8.20
C LYS A 243 5.86 21.71 -8.60
N ARG A 244 6.39 20.80 -7.80
CA ARG A 244 6.10 19.37 -7.92
C ARG A 244 4.60 19.14 -7.73
N LYS A 245 3.94 18.52 -8.71
CA LYS A 245 2.54 18.13 -8.62
C LYS A 245 2.35 16.70 -9.09
N VAL A 246 1.61 15.93 -8.29
CA VAL A 246 1.26 14.53 -8.55
C VAL A 246 -0.22 14.33 -8.28
N ARG A 247 -0.88 13.51 -9.10
CA ARG A 247 -2.20 12.94 -8.80
C ARG A 247 -2.01 11.54 -8.25
N ARG A 248 -2.86 11.13 -7.32
CA ARG A 248 -2.88 9.78 -6.76
C ARG A 248 -4.28 9.19 -6.81
N LEU A 249 -4.36 7.89 -7.14
CA LEU A 249 -5.52 7.05 -6.97
C LEU A 249 -5.13 5.81 -6.16
N TRP A 250 -6.10 5.30 -5.40
CA TRP A 250 -6.02 4.02 -4.71
C TRP A 250 -6.98 3.04 -5.37
N ILE A 251 -6.55 1.79 -5.53
CA ILE A 251 -7.40 0.71 -6.02
C ILE A 251 -7.74 -0.22 -4.86
N ALA A 252 -9.02 -0.50 -4.69
CA ALA A 252 -9.54 -1.37 -3.64
C ALA A 252 -8.95 -2.78 -3.73
N ASP A 253 -8.73 -3.38 -2.57
CA ASP A 253 -8.41 -4.80 -2.43
C ASP A 253 -9.56 -5.66 -2.97
N ASP A 254 -9.22 -6.82 -3.55
CA ASP A 254 -10.20 -7.77 -4.11
C ASP A 254 -10.92 -8.58 -3.01
N SER A 255 -10.58 -8.35 -1.74
CA SER A 255 -11.25 -8.94 -0.58
C SER A 255 -12.73 -8.56 -0.52
N ASN A 256 -13.60 -9.53 -0.83
CA ASN A 256 -15.06 -9.39 -0.73
C ASN A 256 -15.63 -9.82 0.63
N THR A 257 -14.88 -9.64 1.72
CA THR A 257 -15.37 -10.00 3.06
C THR A 257 -16.52 -9.08 3.45
N THR A 258 -17.73 -9.61 3.49
CA THR A 258 -18.91 -8.91 3.99
C THR A 258 -19.19 -9.30 5.44
N TYR A 259 -19.75 -8.35 6.18
CA TYR A 259 -20.10 -8.51 7.57
C TYR A 259 -21.59 -8.31 7.77
N LYS A 260 -22.15 -9.12 8.65
CA LYS A 260 -23.45 -8.93 9.26
C LYS A 260 -23.29 -9.04 10.77
N ASN A 261 -24.14 -8.34 11.52
CA ASN A 261 -24.22 -8.55 12.95
C ASN A 261 -24.87 -9.92 13.25
N ILE A 262 -24.90 -10.33 14.52
CA ILE A 262 -25.47 -11.61 14.96
C ILE A 262 -26.97 -11.76 14.67
N LEU A 263 -27.65 -10.66 14.32
CA LEU A 263 -29.06 -10.62 13.94
C LEU A 263 -29.26 -10.65 12.41
N ASP A 264 -28.21 -10.98 11.65
CA ASP A 264 -28.18 -11.00 10.17
C ASP A 264 -28.42 -9.64 9.51
N GLN A 265 -28.06 -8.54 10.17
CA GLN A 265 -28.25 -7.18 9.67
C GLN A 265 -26.92 -6.47 9.42
N SER A 266 -26.95 -5.47 8.52
CA SER A 266 -25.82 -4.56 8.26
C SER A 266 -26.20 -3.11 8.58
N PRO A 267 -26.54 -2.78 9.85
CA PRO A 267 -26.95 -1.42 10.19
C PRO A 267 -25.73 -0.50 10.20
N VAL A 268 -25.82 0.67 9.56
CA VAL A 268 -24.79 1.71 9.66
C VAL A 268 -24.65 2.16 11.11
N ARG A 269 -23.44 2.07 11.66
CA ARG A 269 -23.12 2.51 13.02
C ARG A 269 -22.29 3.78 13.00
N ARG A 270 -22.45 4.63 14.02
CA ARG A 270 -21.65 5.86 14.22
C ARG A 270 -20.14 5.59 14.19
N ALA A 271 -19.70 4.45 14.73
CA ALA A 271 -18.30 4.04 14.72
C ALA A 271 -17.72 3.82 13.30
N MET A 272 -18.56 3.69 12.28
CA MET A 272 -18.15 3.46 10.89
C MET A 272 -18.08 4.74 10.07
N LEU A 273 -18.52 5.89 10.62
CA LEU A 273 -18.48 7.18 9.91
C LEU A 273 -17.07 7.56 9.41
N PRO A 274 -15.97 7.34 10.17
CA PRO A 274 -14.62 7.59 9.68
C PRO A 274 -14.30 6.87 8.35
N PHE A 275 -14.77 5.63 8.22
CA PHE A 275 -14.50 4.79 7.06
C PHE A 275 -15.34 5.16 5.84
N GLN A 276 -16.47 5.85 5.99
CA GLN A 276 -17.31 6.26 4.86
C GLN A 276 -16.58 7.13 3.84
N LYS A 277 -15.57 7.88 4.28
CA LYS A 277 -14.70 8.69 3.41
C LYS A 277 -13.79 7.84 2.51
N TYR A 278 -13.64 6.55 2.81
CA TYR A 278 -12.87 5.57 2.04
C TYR A 278 -13.79 4.65 1.24
N ASN A 279 -14.87 5.21 0.69
CA ASN A 279 -15.83 4.49 -0.14
C ASN A 279 -15.14 3.79 -1.33
N ILE A 280 -15.78 2.77 -1.88
CA ILE A 280 -15.30 2.08 -3.08
C ILE A 280 -16.23 2.43 -4.23
N ALA A 281 -15.67 2.84 -5.36
CA ALA A 281 -16.42 3.13 -6.58
C ALA A 281 -17.29 1.93 -6.93
N GLN A 282 -18.56 2.19 -7.26
CA GLN A 282 -19.44 1.14 -7.76
C GLN A 282 -18.95 0.67 -9.13
N HIS A 283 -19.18 -0.61 -9.43
CA HIS A 283 -18.93 -1.15 -10.75
C HIS A 283 -19.90 -0.49 -11.74
N GLU A 284 -19.40 0.40 -12.58
CA GLU A 284 -20.18 0.82 -13.75
C GLU A 284 -20.41 -0.42 -14.62
N LYS A 285 -21.57 -0.51 -15.28
CA LYS A 285 -21.95 -1.64 -16.16
C LYS A 285 -21.14 -1.66 -17.47
N THR A 286 -19.86 -1.33 -17.41
CA THR A 286 -18.96 -1.31 -18.55
C THR A 286 -18.11 -2.59 -18.52
N ASP A 287 -18.02 -3.26 -19.67
CA ASP A 287 -17.25 -4.50 -19.90
C ASP A 287 -15.73 -4.29 -19.84
N HIS A 288 -15.23 -3.51 -18.89
CA HIS A 288 -13.79 -3.34 -18.71
C HIS A 288 -13.25 -4.55 -17.95
N SER A 289 -12.46 -5.37 -18.65
CA SER A 289 -11.65 -6.41 -18.00
C SER A 289 -10.52 -5.75 -17.23
N PHE A 290 -10.43 -6.04 -15.93
CA PHE A 290 -9.26 -5.67 -15.13
C PHE A 290 -8.04 -6.47 -15.57
N ILE A 291 -6.86 -5.92 -15.29
CA ILE A 291 -5.61 -6.64 -15.49
C ILE A 291 -5.59 -7.94 -14.66
N GLU A 292 -5.16 -9.03 -15.30
CA GLU A 292 -4.96 -10.32 -14.63
C GLU A 292 -3.62 -10.31 -13.86
N TYR A 293 -3.65 -9.77 -12.63
CA TYR A 293 -2.51 -9.72 -11.74
C TYR A 293 -2.96 -9.90 -10.29
N THR A 294 -2.26 -10.75 -9.54
CA THR A 294 -2.50 -10.92 -8.10
C THR A 294 -1.45 -10.12 -7.33
N CYS A 295 -1.88 -9.09 -6.61
CA CYS A 295 -0.99 -8.29 -5.76
C CYS A 295 -0.42 -9.07 -4.58
N GLY A 296 0.74 -8.63 -4.09
CA GLY A 296 1.36 -9.08 -2.86
C GLY A 296 2.69 -9.80 -3.04
N ILE A 297 3.22 -10.24 -1.90
CA ILE A 297 4.42 -11.07 -1.81
C ILE A 297 3.96 -12.52 -1.96
N HIS A 298 4.45 -13.19 -2.99
CA HIS A 298 4.15 -14.60 -3.23
C HIS A 298 5.19 -15.45 -2.52
N TYR A 299 4.71 -16.41 -1.73
CA TYR A 299 5.59 -17.36 -1.07
C TYR A 299 5.04 -18.77 -1.29
N HIS A 300 5.93 -19.70 -1.59
CA HIS A 300 5.56 -21.10 -1.63
C HIS A 300 5.61 -21.62 -0.20
N SER A 301 4.45 -22.01 0.34
CA SER A 301 4.40 -22.80 1.57
C SER A 301 5.06 -24.16 1.28
N ASN A 302 6.37 -24.26 1.45
CA ASN A 302 7.00 -25.56 1.59
C ASN A 302 6.39 -26.17 2.85
N LYS A 303 5.48 -27.13 2.65
CA LYS A 303 4.76 -27.90 3.67
C LYS A 303 5.64 -28.62 4.70
N SER A 304 6.95 -28.39 4.74
CA SER A 304 7.89 -29.10 5.61
C SER A 304 8.49 -28.28 6.74
N VAL A 305 8.17 -26.99 6.91
CA VAL A 305 8.79 -26.16 7.98
C VAL A 305 7.90 -26.03 9.24
N LEU A 306 6.65 -26.53 9.21
CA LEU A 306 5.72 -26.48 10.35
C LEU A 306 5.43 -27.84 11.01
N THR A 307 6.15 -28.91 10.65
CA THR A 307 5.97 -30.25 11.25
C THR A 307 7.01 -30.64 12.30
N SER A 308 7.88 -29.72 12.74
CA SER A 308 8.86 -30.02 13.80
C SER A 308 8.53 -29.41 15.16
N HIS A 309 7.26 -29.28 15.55
CA HIS A 309 6.87 -29.15 16.97
C HIS A 309 5.48 -29.75 17.20
N LYS A 310 5.42 -31.09 17.23
CA LYS A 310 4.34 -31.81 17.92
C LYS A 310 4.84 -32.23 19.31
N ASN A 311 4.25 -31.63 20.34
CA ASN A 311 4.13 -32.03 21.75
C ASN A 311 5.41 -32.16 22.62
N PRO A 312 5.35 -31.73 23.90
CA PRO A 312 4.58 -32.48 24.90
C PRO A 312 3.69 -31.65 25.84
N GLU A 313 2.39 -31.90 25.79
CA GLU A 313 1.59 -32.00 27.02
C GLU A 313 1.91 -33.35 27.68
N MET A 314 2.59 -33.33 28.83
CA MET A 314 2.48 -34.34 29.89
C MET A 314 3.42 -33.97 31.05
N MET A 315 2.89 -33.27 32.05
CA MET A 315 3.17 -33.43 33.49
C MET A 315 2.04 -32.67 34.20
N ALA A 316 0.92 -33.33 34.49
CA ALA A 316 0.68 -34.10 35.71
C ALA A 316 0.69 -33.20 36.95
N GLU A 317 -0.51 -32.73 37.31
CA GLU A 317 -0.88 -32.47 38.70
C GLU A 317 -0.62 -33.74 39.53
N GLN A 318 0.20 -33.63 40.56
CA GLN A 318 0.15 -34.38 41.83
C GLN A 318 1.35 -33.99 42.70
N HIS A 319 1.17 -32.97 43.54
CA HIS A 319 1.41 -32.97 44.99
C HIS A 319 1.16 -31.58 45.57
#